data_AF-A0A9J6F6Z5-F1
#
_entry.id   AF-A0A9J6F6Z5-F1
#
_cell.length_a   1.000
_cell.length_b   1.000
_cell.length_c   1.000
_cell.angle_alpha   90.00
_cell.angle_beta   90.00
_cell.angle_gamma   90.00
#
_symmetry.space_group_name_H-M   'P 1'
#
loop_
_entity.id
_entity.type
_entity.pdbx_description
1 polymer ?
#
loop_
_entity_poly.entity_id
_entity_poly.type
_entity_poly.pdbx_seq_one_letter_code
_entity_poly.pdbx_strand_id
1 'polypeptide(L)'
;MPAGDRNPTVLAAHRMGETSAIIILFEGHNVPQYVKFASLMMRCRLYKQHKEVCRSCGEIGHRKDVCPRPEKKVCFDCGLHNPPENHQASCKPRCKLCGAPHPSGRGKVP
;
A
#
# COMPACT_ATOMS: atom_id res chain seq x y z
N MET A 1 19.41 -17.60 -34.10
CA MET A 1 18.75 -17.32 -32.82
C MET A 1 17.90 -16.07 -33.00
N PRO A 2 16.56 -16.11 -33.04
CA PRO A 2 15.79 -14.88 -33.17
C PRO A 2 15.76 -14.13 -31.83
N ALA A 3 15.97 -12.82 -31.90
CA ALA A 3 16.00 -11.90 -30.79
C ALA A 3 14.68 -11.94 -30.00
N GLY A 4 14.77 -11.98 -28.67
CA GLY A 4 13.63 -11.93 -27.77
C GLY A 4 12.93 -10.57 -27.80
N ASP A 5 12.03 -10.41 -28.76
CA ASP A 5 10.73 -9.76 -28.62
C ASP A 5 10.19 -9.95 -27.18
N ARG A 6 9.68 -8.97 -26.43
CA ARG A 6 9.14 -7.66 -26.76
C ARG A 6 9.23 -6.79 -25.51
N ASN A 7 9.62 -5.53 -25.67
CA ASN A 7 9.22 -4.52 -24.68
C ASN A 7 7.69 -4.62 -24.51
N PRO A 8 7.16 -4.76 -23.29
CA PRO A 8 5.74 -4.94 -23.10
C PRO A 8 4.98 -3.71 -23.61
N THR A 9 3.82 -3.94 -24.24
CA THR A 9 2.95 -2.86 -24.71
C THR A 9 2.51 -2.01 -23.54
N VAL A 10 2.60 -0.69 -23.67
CA VAL A 10 2.02 0.24 -22.68
C VAL A 10 0.55 0.43 -23.02
N LEU A 11 -0.34 0.03 -22.11
CA LEU A 11 -1.79 0.20 -22.25
C LEU A 11 -2.24 1.59 -21.80
N ALA A 12 -1.60 2.14 -20.77
CA ALA A 12 -1.90 3.48 -20.26
C ALA A 12 -0.70 4.06 -19.52
N ALA A 13 -0.60 5.38 -19.50
CA ALA A 13 0.31 6.10 -18.62
C ALA A 13 -0.38 7.35 -18.08
N HIS A 14 -0.37 7.54 -16.78
CA HIS A 14 -0.95 8.72 -16.16
C HIS A 14 -0.12 9.19 -14.96
N ARG A 15 -0.14 10.49 -14.72
CA ARG A 15 0.52 11.09 -13.56
C ARG A 15 -0.25 10.74 -12.28
N MET A 16 0.47 10.49 -11.19
CA MET A 16 -0.13 10.27 -9.88
C MET A 16 -0.36 11.62 -9.19
N GLY A 17 -1.57 12.17 -9.34
CA GLY A 17 -1.92 13.48 -8.79
C GLY A 17 -0.97 14.57 -9.27
N GLU A 18 -0.52 15.43 -8.36
CA GLU A 18 0.43 16.52 -8.65
C GLU A 18 1.91 16.11 -8.52
N THR A 19 2.19 14.83 -8.23
CA THR A 19 3.56 14.35 -8.03
C THR A 19 4.30 14.17 -9.36
N SER A 20 5.64 14.05 -9.29
CA SER A 20 6.46 13.65 -10.46
C SER A 20 6.38 12.16 -10.80
N ALA A 21 5.60 11.37 -10.04
CA ALA A 21 5.44 9.94 -10.29
C ALA A 21 4.44 9.69 -11.43
N ILE A 22 4.81 8.78 -12.33
CA ILE A 22 3.97 8.33 -13.46
C ILE A 22 3.67 6.84 -13.25
N ILE A 23 2.39 6.49 -13.29
CA ILE A 23 1.93 5.11 -13.26
C ILE A 23 1.78 4.66 -14.71
N ILE A 24 2.47 3.58 -15.07
CA ILE A 24 2.43 2.99 -16.41
C ILE A 24 1.81 1.60 -16.28
N LEU A 25 0.75 1.36 -17.05
CA LEU A 25 0.11 0.07 -17.18
C LEU A 25 0.70 -0.66 -18.38
N PHE A 26 1.23 -1.86 -18.15
CA PHE A 26 1.78 -2.72 -19.19
C PHE A 26 0.82 -3.87 -19.49
N GLU A 27 0.84 -4.32 -20.74
CA GLU A 27 0.14 -5.52 -21.17
C GLU A 27 0.85 -6.77 -20.63
N GLY A 28 0.11 -7.61 -19.90
CA GLY A 28 0.61 -8.84 -19.28
C GLY A 28 1.09 -8.68 -17.84
N HIS A 29 1.79 -9.70 -17.34
CA HIS A 29 2.20 -9.81 -15.93
C HIS A 29 3.67 -9.43 -15.68
N ASN A 30 4.44 -9.20 -16.74
CA ASN A 30 5.85 -8.87 -16.65
C ASN A 30 6.06 -7.36 -16.83
N VAL A 31 6.60 -6.71 -15.80
CA VAL A 31 6.98 -5.29 -15.86
C VAL A 31 8.48 -5.14 -16.09
N PRO A 32 8.93 -4.21 -16.96
CA PRO A 32 10.34 -3.93 -17.15
C PRO A 32 10.97 -3.40 -15.86
N GLN A 33 12.28 -3.62 -15.69
CA GLN A 33 13.03 -2.97 -14.61
C GLN A 33 13.27 -1.48 -14.88
N TYR A 34 13.37 -1.10 -16.15
CA TYR A 34 13.61 0.27 -16.59
C TYR A 34 12.72 0.65 -17.76
N VAL A 35 12.33 1.92 -17.81
CA VAL A 35 11.69 2.55 -18.95
C VAL A 35 12.54 3.69 -19.46
N LYS A 36 12.61 3.84 -20.77
CA LYS A 36 13.20 5.02 -21.41
C LYS A 36 12.11 6.08 -21.55
N PHE A 37 12.34 7.25 -20.95
CA PHE A 37 11.50 8.43 -21.13
C PHE A 37 12.37 9.58 -21.62
N ALA A 38 12.15 10.01 -22.86
CA ALA A 38 13.05 10.89 -23.59
C ALA A 38 14.51 10.35 -23.55
N SER A 39 15.44 11.12 -23.01
CA SER A 39 16.85 10.75 -22.88
C SER A 39 17.19 10.07 -21.55
N LEU A 40 16.21 9.85 -20.67
CA LEU A 40 16.42 9.29 -19.33
C LEU A 40 16.00 7.82 -19.26
N MET A 41 16.82 7.02 -18.57
CA MET A 41 16.47 5.66 -18.17
C MET A 41 15.96 5.69 -16.73
N MET A 42 14.66 5.52 -16.54
CA MET A 42 14.03 5.55 -15.22
C MET A 42 13.77 4.14 -14.73
N ARG A 43 14.06 3.89 -13.46
CA ARG A 43 13.77 2.60 -12.83
C ARG A 43 12.28 2.47 -12.53
N CYS A 44 11.66 1.40 -12.98
CA CYS A 44 10.29 1.06 -12.65
C CYS A 44 10.24 0.31 -11.31
N ARG A 45 9.18 0.57 -10.55
CA ARG A 45 8.80 -0.22 -9.37
C ARG A 45 7.35 -0.61 -9.53
N LEU A 46 7.01 -1.84 -9.15
CA LEU A 46 5.61 -2.28 -9.11
C LEU A 46 4.80 -1.30 -8.26
N TYR A 47 3.77 -0.73 -8.87
CA TYR A 47 2.85 0.15 -8.17
C TYR A 47 2.11 -0.67 -7.11
N LYS A 48 2.30 -0.30 -5.85
CA LYS A 48 1.49 -0.79 -4.74
C LYS A 48 0.57 0.35 -4.37
N GLN A 49 -0.73 0.19 -4.64
CA GLN A 49 -1.71 1.18 -4.22
C GLN A 49 -1.64 1.31 -2.70
N HIS A 50 -1.12 2.45 -2.24
CA HIS A 50 -1.14 2.77 -0.83
C HIS A 50 -2.58 3.12 -0.48
N LYS A 51 -3.30 2.16 0.12
CA LYS A 51 -4.60 2.43 0.71
C LYS A 51 -4.35 3.16 2.01
N GLU A 52 -4.68 4.45 2.04
CA GLU A 52 -4.59 5.23 3.27
C GLU A 52 -5.58 4.66 4.28
N VAL A 53 -5.03 4.20 5.41
CA VAL A 53 -5.79 3.76 6.57
C VAL A 53 -5.82 4.93 7.56
N CYS A 54 -7.02 5.34 7.96
CA CYS A 54 -7.21 6.38 8.94
C CYS A 54 -6.58 5.95 10.26
N ARG A 55 -5.55 6.66 10.74
CA ARG A 55 -4.86 6.35 12.02
C ARG A 55 -5.71 6.61 13.28
N SER A 56 -6.96 7.07 13.14
CA SER A 56 -7.90 7.18 14.25
C SER A 56 -8.84 5.97 14.29
N CYS A 57 -9.64 5.79 13.23
CA CYS A 57 -10.71 4.79 13.19
C CYS A 57 -10.35 3.49 12.46
N GLY A 58 -9.18 3.42 11.84
CA GLY A 58 -8.66 2.22 11.18
C GLY A 58 -9.36 1.83 9.89
N GLU A 59 -10.29 2.66 9.42
CA GLU A 59 -10.98 2.49 8.14
C GLU A 59 -10.10 2.93 6.96
N ILE A 60 -10.36 2.36 5.80
CA ILE A 60 -9.66 2.67 4.55
C ILE A 60 -10.37 3.82 3.81
N GLY A 61 -9.60 4.68 3.16
CA GLY A 61 -10.13 5.65 2.19
C GLY A 61 -10.17 7.08 2.70
N HIS A 62 -9.72 7.33 3.93
CA HIS A 62 -9.55 8.67 4.46
C HIS A 62 -8.39 8.74 5.46
N ARG A 63 -7.88 9.95 5.69
CA ARG A 63 -6.83 10.23 6.68
C ARG A 63 -7.43 10.60 8.03
N LYS A 64 -6.59 10.58 9.06
CA LYS A 64 -6.97 11.01 10.42
C LYS A 64 -7.59 12.42 10.42
N ASP A 65 -7.05 13.33 9.63
CA ASP A 65 -7.45 14.76 9.64
C ASP A 65 -8.81 15.02 8.99
N VAL A 66 -9.27 14.10 8.13
CA VAL A 66 -10.58 14.14 7.46
C VAL A 66 -11.49 12.99 7.91
N CYS A 67 -11.23 12.47 9.12
CA CYS A 67 -12.00 11.36 9.65
C CYS A 67 -13.44 11.80 9.96
N PRO A 68 -14.48 11.12 9.42
CA PRO A 68 -15.87 11.45 9.75
C PRO A 68 -16.27 11.01 11.16
N ARG A 69 -15.43 10.19 11.84
CA ARG A 69 -15.68 9.60 13.16
C ARG A 69 -14.41 9.57 14.02
N PRO A 70 -13.81 10.73 14.35
CA PRO A 70 -12.54 10.80 15.07
C PRO A 70 -12.61 10.17 16.48
N GLU A 71 -13.80 10.14 17.09
CA GLU A 71 -14.09 9.59 18.42
C GLU A 71 -13.95 8.06 18.48
N LYS A 72 -14.13 7.35 17.37
CA LYS A 72 -13.99 5.89 17.30
C LYS A 72 -12.53 5.53 17.12
N LYS A 73 -11.75 5.56 18.21
CA LYS A 73 -10.35 5.14 18.18
C LYS A 73 -10.26 3.62 18.03
N VAL A 74 -9.20 3.13 17.40
CA VAL A 74 -8.92 1.70 17.31
C VAL A 74 -7.45 1.43 17.57
N CYS A 75 -7.17 0.33 18.26
CA CYS A 75 -5.81 -0.18 18.38
C CYS A 75 -5.37 -0.82 17.05
N PHE A 76 -4.25 -0.36 16.48
CA PHE A 76 -3.70 -0.93 15.24
C PHE A 76 -3.07 -2.31 15.42
N ASP A 77 -2.71 -2.64 16.65
CA ASP A 77 -2.07 -3.91 16.98
C ASP A 77 -3.10 -5.01 17.17
N CYS A 78 -4.19 -4.77 17.91
CA CYS A 78 -5.18 -5.82 18.23
C CYS A 78 -6.58 -5.60 17.61
N GLY A 79 -6.85 -4.43 17.04
CA GLY A 79 -8.15 -4.10 16.44
C GLY A 79 -9.26 -3.69 17.43
N LEU A 80 -8.95 -3.55 18.73
CA LEU A 80 -9.94 -3.14 19.74
C LEU A 80 -10.42 -1.71 19.50
N HIS A 81 -11.75 -1.51 19.48
CA HIS A 81 -12.36 -0.18 19.43
C HIS A 81 -12.35 0.50 20.79
N ASN A 82 -12.06 1.79 20.81
CA ASN A 82 -11.90 2.65 21.98
C ASN A 82 -11.09 1.98 23.10
N PRO A 83 -9.80 1.68 22.84
CA PRO A 83 -8.94 1.09 23.85
C PRO A 83 -8.83 2.01 25.09
N PRO A 84 -8.93 1.46 26.31
CA PRO A 84 -8.70 2.23 27.54
C PRO A 84 -7.26 2.75 27.59
N GLU A 85 -6.97 3.77 28.40
CA GLU A 85 -5.63 4.39 28.48
C GLU A 85 -4.52 3.37 28.79
N ASN A 86 -4.81 2.36 29.61
CA ASN A 86 -3.87 1.28 29.95
C ASN A 86 -4.02 0.02 29.06
N HIS A 87 -4.53 0.18 27.84
CA HIS A 87 -4.68 -0.92 26.90
C HIS A 87 -3.34 -1.57 26.53
N GLN A 88 -2.25 -0.81 26.52
CA GLN A 88 -0.94 -1.29 26.08
C GLN A 88 -0.42 -2.48 26.90
N ALA A 89 -0.72 -2.50 28.21
CA ALA A 89 -0.34 -3.61 29.11
C ALA A 89 -1.12 -4.91 28.85
N SER A 90 -2.33 -4.82 28.28
CA SER A 90 -3.20 -5.97 27.99
C SER A 90 -3.39 -6.24 26.49
N CYS A 91 -2.70 -5.48 25.62
CA CYS A 91 -2.84 -5.56 24.18
C CYS A 91 -2.25 -6.88 23.66
N LYS A 92 -3.09 -7.72 23.06
CA LYS A 92 -2.67 -8.93 22.36
C LYS A 92 -2.67 -8.64 20.85
N PRO A 93 -1.51 -8.34 20.24
CA PRO A 93 -1.45 -7.99 18.82
C PRO A 93 -1.96 -9.15 17.96
N ARG A 94 -2.81 -8.85 16.98
CA ARG A 94 -3.34 -9.79 16.00
C ARG A 94 -3.33 -9.17 14.62
N CYS A 95 -2.85 -9.95 13.65
CA CYS A 95 -2.79 -9.50 12.28
C CYS A 95 -4.20 -9.47 11.69
N LYS A 96 -4.65 -8.32 11.18
CA LYS A 96 -5.96 -8.22 10.51
C LYS A 96 -6.04 -9.07 9.22
N LEU A 97 -4.90 -9.43 8.64
CA LEU A 97 -4.84 -10.17 7.38
C LEU A 97 -4.87 -11.70 7.56
N CYS A 98 -4.17 -12.24 8.56
CA CYS A 98 -4.06 -13.69 8.77
C CYS A 98 -4.58 -14.16 10.14
N GLY A 99 -5.00 -13.26 11.02
CA GLY A 99 -5.53 -13.58 12.35
C GLY A 99 -4.49 -14.04 13.40
N ALA A 100 -3.23 -14.23 12.98
CA ALA A 100 -2.13 -14.70 13.81
C ALA A 100 -1.65 -13.65 14.84
N PRO A 101 -1.00 -14.05 15.96
CA PRO A 101 -0.61 -13.17 17.06
C PRO A 101 0.66 -12.36 16.73
N HIS A 102 0.57 -11.47 15.74
CA HIS A 102 1.60 -10.50 15.40
C HIS A 102 0.95 -9.22 14.89
N PRO A 103 1.61 -8.05 15.01
CA PRO A 103 1.08 -6.82 14.45
C PRO A 103 1.02 -6.89 12.92
N SER A 104 0.02 -6.23 12.34
CA SER A 104 -0.16 -6.17 10.89
C SER A 104 1.05 -5.48 10.24
N GLY A 105 1.71 -6.15 9.28
CA GLY A 105 2.89 -5.63 8.58
C GLY A 105 4.27 -6.07 9.12
N ARG A 106 4.33 -6.81 10.25
CA ARG A 106 5.59 -7.43 10.75
C ARG A 106 5.54 -8.96 10.81
N GLY A 107 4.54 -9.58 10.20
CA GLY A 107 4.48 -11.03 10.07
C GLY A 107 5.46 -11.52 9.02
N LYS A 108 6.25 -12.55 9.33
CA LYS A 108 6.84 -13.40 8.29
C LYS A 108 5.66 -14.05 7.56
N VAL A 109 5.45 -13.66 6.31
CA VAL A 109 4.50 -14.32 5.40
C VAL A 109 5.02 -15.76 5.24
N PRO A 110 4.22 -16.80 5.58
CA PRO A 110 4.56 -18.16 5.20
C PRO A 110 4.48 -18.36 3.68
#